data_AF-A0A8J7KZ57-F1
#
_entry.id   AF-A0A8J7KZ57-F1
#
_cell.length_a   1.000
_cell.length_b   1.000
_cell.length_c   1.000
_cell.angle_alpha   90.00
_cell.angle_beta   90.00
_cell.angle_gamma   90.00
#
_symmetry.space_group_name_H-M   'P 1'
#
loop_
_entity.id
_entity.type
_entity.pdbx_description
1 polymer ?
#
loop_
_entity_poly.entity_id
_entity_poly.type
_entity_poly.pdbx_seq_one_letter_code
_entity_poly.pdbx_strand_id
1 'polypeptide(L)'
;MSKRSPEREQFYREVLTTAVEGGINYWITDFRSVERDADGWVTGLTVCDDEGVPRSCDIDGVARGWGLFQGLLKAGQHNGWGTSPDQLIERSGNFEDLDIDASNADDIVQLAIFGEIIYA
;
A
#
# COMPACT_ATOMS: atom_id res chain seq x y z
N MET A 1 -16.30 8.21 -12.43
CA MET A 1 -15.06 7.45 -12.13
C MET A 1 -15.12 6.16 -12.89
N SER A 2 -14.09 5.80 -13.67
CA SER A 2 -14.04 4.51 -14.34
C SER A 2 -14.01 3.41 -13.29
N LYS A 3 -14.86 2.38 -13.41
CA LYS A 3 -14.86 1.23 -12.51
C LYS A 3 -13.49 0.54 -12.62
N ARG A 4 -12.86 0.20 -11.48
CA ARG A 4 -11.62 -0.61 -11.48
C ARG A 4 -11.94 -2.00 -12.03
N SER A 5 -10.93 -2.65 -12.60
CA SER A 5 -11.06 -4.07 -12.87
C SER A 5 -11.05 -4.84 -11.54
N PRO A 6 -11.70 -6.01 -11.44
CA PRO A 6 -11.70 -6.81 -10.22
C PRO A 6 -10.29 -7.12 -9.70
N GLU A 7 -9.36 -7.39 -10.61
CA GLU A 7 -7.97 -7.75 -10.31
C GLU A 7 -7.23 -6.56 -9.66
N ARG A 8 -7.46 -5.34 -10.17
CA ARG A 8 -6.93 -4.12 -9.54
C ARG A 8 -7.48 -3.89 -8.15
N GLU A 9 -8.77 -4.12 -7.98
CA GLU A 9 -9.41 -3.92 -6.68
C GLU A 9 -8.89 -4.95 -5.66
N GLN A 10 -8.75 -6.21 -6.07
CA GLN A 10 -8.17 -7.27 -5.25
C GLN A 10 -6.72 -6.94 -4.85
N PHE A 11 -5.88 -6.52 -5.79
CA PHE A 11 -4.50 -6.12 -5.50
C PHE A 11 -4.42 -5.01 -4.44
N TYR A 12 -5.27 -3.97 -4.53
CA TYR A 12 -5.25 -2.89 -3.53
C TYR A 12 -5.69 -3.36 -2.13
N ARG A 13 -6.58 -4.33 -2.05
CA ARG A 13 -6.98 -4.96 -0.78
C ARG A 13 -5.85 -5.81 -0.20
N GLU A 14 -5.12 -6.53 -1.04
CA GLU A 14 -3.93 -7.28 -0.64
C GLU A 14 -2.87 -6.36 -0.07
N VAL A 15 -2.56 -5.25 -0.75
CA VAL A 15 -1.61 -4.25 -0.24
C VAL A 15 -2.01 -3.75 1.15
N LEU A 16 -3.27 -3.36 1.37
CA LEU A 16 -3.72 -2.93 2.70
C LEU A 16 -3.65 -4.04 3.74
N THR A 17 -4.04 -5.26 3.36
CA THR A 17 -4.06 -6.40 4.27
C THR A 17 -2.63 -6.75 4.71
N THR A 18 -1.70 -6.87 3.77
CA THR A 18 -0.28 -7.12 4.03
C THR A 18 0.33 -5.99 4.87
N ALA A 19 -0.02 -4.74 4.57
CA ALA A 19 0.43 -3.58 5.35
C ALA A 19 -0.05 -3.67 6.82
N VAL A 20 -1.33 -3.97 7.06
CA VAL A 20 -1.88 -4.14 8.42
C VAL A 20 -1.27 -5.34 9.15
N GLU A 21 -1.06 -6.46 8.45
CA GLU A 21 -0.57 -7.69 9.06
C GLU A 21 0.91 -7.64 9.43
N GLY A 22 1.72 -6.84 8.73
CA GLY A 22 3.15 -6.78 9.00
C GLY A 22 3.84 -5.48 8.62
N GLY A 23 3.37 -4.79 7.58
CA GLY A 23 4.05 -3.63 7.02
C GLY A 23 4.14 -2.43 7.95
N ILE A 24 3.03 -1.95 8.52
CA ILE A 24 2.98 -0.61 9.15
C ILE A 24 3.25 -0.61 10.65
N ASN A 25 3.38 -1.79 11.27
CA ASN A 25 3.38 -1.98 12.73
C ASN A 25 4.58 -1.35 13.46
N TYR A 26 5.57 -0.83 12.74
CA TYR A 26 6.79 -0.26 13.32
C TYR A 26 6.76 1.27 13.48
N TRP A 27 5.85 1.98 12.79
CA TRP A 27 5.69 3.43 12.88
C TRP A 27 4.31 3.88 13.35
N ILE A 28 3.34 2.96 13.44
CA ILE A 28 2.05 3.27 14.09
C ILE A 28 2.13 3.03 15.60
N THR A 29 1.35 3.83 16.35
CA THR A 29 1.20 3.66 17.80
C THR A 29 -0.11 2.98 18.19
N ASP A 30 -1.17 3.14 17.37
CA ASP A 30 -2.50 2.62 17.64
C ASP A 30 -3.30 2.40 16.35
N PHE A 31 -4.11 1.34 16.33
CA PHE A 31 -5.15 1.14 15.32
C PHE A 31 -6.48 1.71 15.85
N ARG A 32 -6.94 2.81 15.26
CA ARG A 32 -8.25 3.40 15.59
C ARG A 32 -9.39 2.61 14.96
N SER A 33 -9.20 2.16 13.72
CA SER A 33 -10.14 1.29 13.03
C SER A 33 -9.45 0.51 11.90
N VAL A 34 -9.97 -0.68 11.63
CA VAL A 34 -9.65 -1.47 10.43
C VAL A 34 -10.98 -1.94 9.85
N GLU A 35 -11.28 -1.46 8.65
CA GLU A 35 -12.48 -1.83 7.89
C GLU A 35 -12.16 -3.06 7.05
N ARG A 36 -13.06 -4.04 7.09
CA ARG A 36 -12.95 -5.28 6.32
C ARG A 36 -14.22 -5.57 5.56
N ASP A 37 -14.10 -6.16 4.38
CA ASP A 37 -15.25 -6.65 3.63
C ASP A 37 -15.76 -8.01 4.12
N ALA A 38 -16.77 -8.56 3.43
CA ALA A 38 -17.39 -9.83 3.79
C ALA A 38 -16.44 -11.04 3.71
N ASP A 39 -15.38 -10.93 2.91
CA ASP A 39 -14.37 -11.98 2.72
C ASP A 39 -13.17 -11.78 3.67
N GLY A 40 -13.21 -10.73 4.51
CA GLY A 40 -12.21 -10.44 5.53
C GLY A 40 -11.05 -9.56 5.05
N TRP A 41 -11.06 -9.11 3.79
CA TRP A 41 -10.03 -8.25 3.23
C TRP A 41 -10.09 -6.84 3.80
N VAL A 42 -8.94 -6.23 4.08
CA VAL A 42 -8.89 -4.84 4.53
C VAL A 42 -9.27 -3.90 3.39
N THR A 43 -10.27 -3.05 3.62
CA THR A 43 -10.76 -2.04 2.67
C THR A 43 -10.45 -0.62 3.10
N GLY A 44 -10.10 -0.43 4.37
CA GLY A 44 -9.64 0.84 4.91
C GLY A 44 -9.09 0.70 6.32
N LEU A 45 -8.32 1.68 6.75
CA LEU A 45 -7.78 1.75 8.10
C LEU A 45 -7.68 3.19 8.57
N THR A 46 -7.77 3.39 9.87
CA THR A 46 -7.34 4.60 10.56
C THR A 46 -6.35 4.22 11.66
N VAL A 47 -5.17 4.82 11.63
CA VAL A 47 -4.06 4.60 12.57
C VAL A 47 -3.63 5.91 13.20
N CYS A 48 -2.97 5.86 14.35
CA CYS A 48 -2.15 6.96 14.82
C CYS A 48 -0.70 6.70 14.44
N ASP A 49 -0.05 7.68 13.82
CA ASP A 49 1.40 7.64 13.60
C ASP A 49 2.18 7.76 14.94
N ASP A 50 3.50 7.78 14.87
CA ASP A 50 4.40 7.86 16.04
C ASP A 50 4.32 9.22 16.76
N GLU A 51 3.83 10.26 16.07
CA GLU A 51 3.47 11.55 16.65
C GLU A 51 2.07 11.56 17.29
N GLY A 52 1.34 10.45 17.21
CA GLY A 52 -0.03 10.31 17.72
C GLY A 52 -1.09 10.98 16.84
N VAL A 53 -0.74 11.39 15.62
CA VAL A 53 -1.64 12.05 14.68
C VAL A 53 -2.47 10.99 13.94
N PRO A 54 -3.82 11.09 13.94
CA PRO A 54 -4.66 10.17 13.19
C PRO A 54 -4.46 10.30 11.68
N ARG A 55 -4.27 9.17 11.01
CA ARG A 55 -4.11 9.01 9.57
C ARG A 55 -5.08 7.95 9.06
N SER A 56 -5.64 8.16 7.87
CA SER A 56 -6.57 7.19 7.26
C SER A 56 -6.14 6.85 5.84
N CYS A 57 -6.36 5.60 5.47
CA CYS A 57 -6.11 5.10 4.13
C CYS A 57 -7.24 4.15 3.73
N ASP A 58 -7.72 4.28 2.49
CA ASP A 58 -8.70 3.41 1.86
C ASP A 58 -8.15 2.88 0.52
N ILE A 59 -8.93 2.06 -0.19
CA ILE A 59 -8.56 1.53 -1.50
C ILE A 59 -8.20 2.62 -2.52
N ASP A 60 -8.86 3.78 -2.46
CA ASP A 60 -8.55 4.92 -3.33
C ASP A 60 -7.18 5.53 -2.97
N GLY A 61 -6.87 5.65 -1.68
CA GLY A 61 -5.57 6.03 -1.16
C GLY A 61 -4.46 5.11 -1.64
N VAL A 62 -4.64 3.79 -1.50
CA VAL A 62 -3.68 2.78 -1.97
C VAL A 62 -3.44 2.90 -3.46
N ALA A 63 -4.49 3.10 -4.26
CA ALA A 63 -4.35 3.28 -5.70
C ALA A 63 -3.47 4.51 -6.04
N ARG A 64 -3.57 5.59 -5.26
CA ARG A 64 -2.66 6.75 -5.40
C ARG A 64 -1.24 6.40 -4.95
N GLY A 65 -1.09 5.77 -3.79
CA GLY A 65 0.20 5.36 -3.23
C GLY A 65 0.97 4.46 -4.20
N TRP A 66 0.28 3.48 -4.81
CA TRP A 66 0.84 2.62 -5.85
C TRP A 66 1.35 3.45 -7.04
N GLY A 67 0.57 4.42 -7.52
CA GLY A 67 0.99 5.29 -8.62
C GLY A 67 2.25 6.09 -8.30
N LEU A 68 2.38 6.61 -7.07
CA LEU A 68 3.59 7.29 -6.59
C LEU A 68 4.77 6.33 -6.49
N PHE A 69 4.55 5.15 -5.92
CA PHE A 69 5.56 4.10 -5.76
C PHE A 69 6.15 3.70 -7.12
N GLN A 70 5.29 3.46 -8.11
CA GLN A 70 5.73 3.21 -9.48
C GLN A 70 6.52 4.36 -10.09
N GLY A 71 6.16 5.61 -9.75
CA GLY A 71 6.92 6.80 -10.14
C GLY A 71 8.34 6.78 -9.57
N LEU A 72 8.49 6.46 -8.28
CA LEU A 72 9.79 6.35 -7.61
C LEU A 72 10.65 5.23 -8.21
N LEU A 73 10.07 4.05 -8.47
CA LEU A 73 10.76 2.94 -9.12
C LEU A 73 11.29 3.35 -10.50
N LYS A 74 10.44 3.97 -11.34
CA LYS A 74 10.82 4.43 -12.69
C LYS A 74 11.89 5.52 -12.68
N ALA A 75 11.91 6.35 -11.65
CA ALA A 75 12.91 7.39 -11.46
C ALA A 75 14.24 6.85 -10.88
N GLY A 76 14.30 5.57 -10.48
CA GLY A 76 15.45 5.00 -9.79
C GLY A 76 15.65 5.56 -8.38
N GLN A 77 14.58 6.12 -7.79
CA GLN A 77 14.58 6.71 -6.44
C GLN A 77 14.18 5.71 -5.36
N HIS A 78 13.69 4.54 -5.76
CA HIS A 78 13.37 3.43 -4.90
C HIS A 78 13.71 2.12 -5.61
N ASN A 79 14.20 1.12 -4.89
CA ASN A 79 14.60 -0.16 -5.48
C ASN A 79 13.59 -1.29 -5.27
N GLY A 80 12.55 -1.06 -4.46
CA GLY A 80 11.67 -2.13 -4.01
C GLY A 80 12.41 -3.10 -3.09
N TRP A 81 11.70 -3.65 -2.11
CA TRP A 81 12.23 -4.71 -1.27
C TRP A 81 11.85 -6.07 -1.87
N GLY A 82 12.78 -7.03 -1.85
CA GLY A 82 12.51 -8.42 -2.28
C GLY A 82 12.27 -8.68 -3.78
N THR A 83 11.90 -7.67 -4.58
CA THR A 83 11.58 -7.76 -6.02
C THR A 83 12.28 -6.66 -6.79
N SER A 84 12.83 -6.94 -7.97
CA SER A 84 13.51 -5.90 -8.74
C SER A 84 12.51 -4.82 -9.24
N PRO A 85 12.91 -3.54 -9.32
CA PRO A 85 12.05 -2.47 -9.84
C PRO A 85 11.49 -2.80 -11.22
N ASP A 86 12.33 -3.36 -12.09
CA ASP A 86 11.95 -3.73 -13.44
C ASP A 86 10.83 -4.77 -13.46
N GLN A 87 10.85 -5.75 -12.56
CA GLN A 87 9.81 -6.77 -12.44
C GLN A 87 8.49 -6.15 -11.97
N LEU A 88 8.51 -5.27 -10.97
CA LEU A 88 7.32 -4.57 -10.48
C LEU A 88 6.73 -3.64 -11.54
N ILE A 89 7.58 -2.96 -12.30
CA ILE A 89 7.15 -2.07 -13.39
C ILE A 89 6.56 -2.86 -14.56
N GLU A 90 7.25 -3.91 -15.03
CA GLU A 90 6.80 -4.76 -16.14
C GLU A 90 5.47 -5.44 -15.84
N ARG A 91 5.30 -5.93 -14.60
CA ARG A 91 4.08 -6.60 -14.14
C ARG A 91 2.99 -5.63 -13.70
N SER A 92 3.22 -4.33 -13.63
CA SER A 92 2.19 -3.38 -13.16
C SER A 92 0.93 -3.27 -14.03
N GLY A 93 0.96 -3.82 -15.24
CA GLY A 93 -0.22 -4.03 -16.08
C GLY A 93 -0.95 -5.35 -15.82
N ASN A 94 -0.32 -6.30 -15.13
CA ASN A 94 -0.80 -7.64 -14.80
C ASN A 94 -0.77 -7.86 -13.28
N PHE A 95 -1.85 -7.43 -12.62
CA PHE A 95 -1.97 -7.43 -11.16
C PHE A 95 -2.05 -8.84 -10.54
N GLU A 96 -2.32 -9.89 -11.33
CA GLU A 96 -2.43 -11.27 -10.84
C GLU A 96 -1.06 -11.86 -10.43
N ASP A 97 0.04 -11.32 -10.96
CA ASP A 97 1.40 -11.83 -10.74
C ASP A 97 2.27 -10.92 -9.84
N LEU A 98 1.65 -9.93 -9.19
CA LEU A 98 2.32 -8.98 -8.29
C LEU A 98 2.24 -9.48 -6.85
N ASP A 99 3.28 -10.19 -6.42
CA ASP A 99 3.47 -10.55 -5.01
C ASP A 99 4.21 -9.41 -4.28
N ILE A 100 3.47 -8.63 -3.49
CA ILE A 100 4.00 -7.48 -2.75
C ILE A 100 4.26 -7.93 -1.30
N ASP A 101 5.52 -7.82 -0.88
CA ASP A 101 5.90 -8.08 0.51
C ASP A 101 5.46 -6.97 1.47
N ALA A 102 5.60 -7.22 2.77
CA ALA A 102 5.21 -6.28 3.82
C ALA A 102 5.95 -4.93 3.75
N SER A 103 7.20 -4.91 3.30
CA SER A 103 7.99 -3.68 3.15
C SER A 103 7.46 -2.81 2.02
N ASN A 104 7.22 -3.38 0.84
CA ASN A 104 6.65 -2.64 -0.27
C ASN A 104 5.19 -2.23 0.03
N ALA A 105 4.41 -3.08 0.69
CA ALA A 105 3.05 -2.75 1.10
C ALA A 105 3.03 -1.55 2.05
N ASP A 106 3.98 -1.50 2.98
CA ASP A 106 4.19 -0.36 3.86
C ASP A 106 4.56 0.91 3.09
N ASP A 107 5.58 0.88 2.23
CA ASP A 107 5.97 2.03 1.40
C ASP A 107 4.77 2.60 0.61
N ILE A 108 3.95 1.72 0.03
CA ILE A 108 2.74 2.10 -0.71
C ILE A 108 1.72 2.78 0.21
N VAL A 109 1.52 2.27 1.43
CA VAL A 109 0.58 2.87 2.40
C VAL A 109 1.12 4.19 2.95
N GLN A 110 2.42 4.33 3.19
CA GLN A 110 3.03 5.60 3.55
C GLN A 110 2.84 6.64 2.44
N LEU A 111 3.09 6.27 1.19
CA LEU A 111 2.83 7.14 0.03
C LEU A 111 1.34 7.50 -0.11
N ALA A 112 0.43 6.58 0.25
CA ALA A 112 -1.00 6.85 0.23
C ALA A 112 -1.44 7.88 1.29
N ILE A 113 -0.82 7.84 2.47
CA ILE A 113 -1.15 8.65 3.65
C ILE A 113 -0.40 10.00 3.63
N PHE A 114 0.91 9.96 3.43
CA PHE A 114 1.82 11.10 3.59
C PHE A 114 2.22 11.72 2.24
N GLY A 115 2.15 10.96 1.15
CA GLY A 115 2.67 11.37 -0.16
C GLY A 115 4.18 11.20 -0.31
N GLU A 116 4.87 10.74 0.73
CA GLU A 116 6.28 10.41 0.77
C GLU A 116 6.53 9.22 1.72
N ILE A 117 7.70 8.59 1.63
CA ILE A 117 8.14 7.53 2.56
C ILE A 117 8.91 8.23 3.68
N ILE A 118 8.39 8.14 4.91
CA ILE A 118 8.96 8.80 6.09
C ILE A 118 9.77 7.80 6.92
N TYR A 119 9.30 6.56 7.00
CA TYR A 119 9.87 5.49 7.80
C TYR A 119 10.38 4.39 6.85
N ALA A 120 11.64 3.98 6.95
CA ALA A 120 12.27 2.99 6.06
C ALA A 120 13.37 2.20 6.79
#